data_AF-A0A7I9YUH5-F1
#
_entry.id   AF-A0A7I9YUH5-F1
#
_cell.length_a   1.000
_cell.length_b   1.000
_cell.length_c   1.000
_cell.angle_alpha   90.00
_cell.angle_beta   90.00
_cell.angle_gamma   90.00
#
_symmetry.space_group_name_H-M   'P 1'
#
loop_
_entity.id
_entity.type
_entity.pdbx_description
1 polymer ?
#
loop_
_entity_poly.entity_id
_entity_poly.type
_entity_poly.pdbx_seq_one_letter_code
_entity_poly.pdbx_strand_id
1 'polypeptide(L)'
;MRTQTATSSLGEVLGVSGADEDDLYAAMDWALARKDAIETALAARHLNDGTLVLYDVSSAAFEGRTCPLGKIGHARDGVKGRLQIVYGLLATTAGIPVAIEVFDGNTADPKTLTAQINKLKTGSDCRGWPLSAIAA
;
A
#
# COMPACT_ATOMS: atom_id res chain seq x y z
N MET A 1 15.41 -12.38 -14.86
CA MET A 1 15.04 -13.19 -13.67
C MET A 1 15.85 -14.47 -13.77
N ARG A 2 16.42 -15.01 -12.67
CA ARG A 2 17.14 -16.29 -12.78
C ARG A 2 16.20 -17.34 -13.37
N THR A 3 16.68 -18.19 -14.28
CA THR A 3 15.82 -19.18 -14.97
C THR A 3 15.03 -20.05 -13.99
N GLN A 4 15.58 -20.29 -12.79
CA GLN A 4 14.96 -21.04 -11.70
C GLN A 4 13.77 -20.32 -11.03
N THR A 5 13.68 -18.98 -11.11
CA THR A 5 12.62 -18.15 -10.51
C THR A 5 11.76 -17.43 -11.54
N ALA A 6 12.02 -17.62 -12.84
CA ALA A 6 11.21 -17.11 -13.93
C ALA A 6 9.89 -17.91 -14.07
N THR A 7 8.90 -17.58 -13.25
CA THR A 7 7.62 -18.30 -13.18
C THR A 7 6.51 -17.70 -14.05
N SER A 8 6.77 -16.57 -14.73
CA SER A 8 5.78 -15.90 -15.59
C SER A 8 6.39 -15.28 -16.85
N SER A 9 5.56 -15.04 -17.88
CA SER A 9 5.94 -14.32 -19.10
C SER A 9 6.05 -12.80 -18.91
N LEU A 10 5.80 -12.28 -17.70
CA LEU A 10 5.78 -10.85 -17.42
C LEU A 10 7.11 -10.16 -17.75
N GLY A 11 8.23 -10.83 -17.46
CA GLY A 11 9.56 -10.30 -17.77
C GLY A 11 9.78 -10.09 -19.27
N GLU A 12 9.29 -11.00 -20.12
CA GLU A 12 9.38 -10.87 -21.58
C GLU A 12 8.46 -9.77 -22.09
N VAL A 13 7.20 -9.76 -21.64
CA VAL A 13 6.20 -8.76 -22.05
C VAL A 13 6.64 -7.33 -21.70
N LEU A 14 7.28 -7.15 -20.55
CA LEU A 14 7.78 -5.85 -20.10
C LEU A 14 9.20 -5.53 -20.61
N GLY A 15 9.84 -6.43 -21.36
CA GLY A 15 11.20 -6.23 -21.87
C GLY A 15 12.29 -6.24 -20.79
N VAL A 16 12.02 -6.85 -19.64
CA VAL A 16 12.91 -6.93 -18.46
C VAL A 16 13.34 -8.36 -18.14
N SER A 17 13.35 -9.26 -19.13
CA SER A 17 13.75 -10.67 -18.94
C SER A 17 15.12 -10.85 -18.26
N GLY A 18 16.02 -9.87 -18.40
CA GLY A 18 17.32 -9.85 -17.72
C GLY A 18 17.26 -9.56 -16.21
N ALA A 19 16.25 -8.84 -15.72
CA ALA A 19 16.19 -8.33 -14.34
C ALA A 19 16.04 -9.45 -13.31
N ASP A 20 16.91 -9.54 -12.31
CA ASP A 20 16.82 -10.55 -11.25
C ASP A 20 16.11 -10.03 -9.99
N GLU A 21 16.16 -10.82 -8.91
CA GLU A 21 15.50 -10.48 -7.65
C GLU A 21 16.09 -9.24 -6.99
N ASP A 22 17.41 -9.01 -7.12
CA ASP A 22 18.08 -7.84 -6.56
C ASP A 22 17.65 -6.59 -7.33
N ASP A 23 17.49 -6.67 -8.65
CA ASP A 23 16.95 -5.58 -9.46
C ASP A 23 15.50 -5.22 -9.05
N LEU A 24 14.67 -6.23 -8.77
CA LEU A 24 13.29 -6.03 -8.33
C LEU A 24 13.23 -5.36 -6.95
N TYR A 25 14.05 -5.81 -5.98
CA TYR A 25 14.13 -5.17 -4.67
C TYR A 25 14.65 -3.73 -4.76
N ALA A 26 15.66 -3.48 -5.58
CA ALA A 26 16.15 -2.12 -5.82
C ALA A 26 15.07 -1.21 -6.44
N ALA A 27 14.26 -1.75 -7.36
CA ALA A 27 13.13 -1.02 -7.92
C ALA A 27 12.03 -0.74 -6.87
N MET A 28 11.76 -1.69 -5.97
CA MET A 28 10.82 -1.50 -4.86
C MET A 28 11.32 -0.42 -3.89
N ASP A 29 12.60 -0.41 -3.53
CA ASP A 29 13.20 0.63 -2.68
C ASP A 29 13.13 2.01 -3.35
N TRP A 30 13.41 2.07 -4.65
CA TRP A 30 13.30 3.29 -5.45
C TRP A 30 11.86 3.83 -5.45
N ALA A 31 10.87 2.94 -5.56
CA ALA A 31 9.45 3.29 -5.54
C ALA A 31 9.01 3.74 -4.14
N LEU A 32 9.44 3.02 -3.10
CA LEU A 32 9.12 3.32 -1.71
C LEU A 32 9.63 4.71 -1.31
N ALA A 33 10.87 5.06 -1.69
CA ALA A 33 11.43 6.39 -1.45
C ALA A 33 10.65 7.54 -2.12
N ARG A 34 9.79 7.23 -3.10
CA ARG A 34 8.97 8.20 -3.84
C ARG A 34 7.50 8.13 -3.49
N LYS A 35 7.10 7.23 -2.59
CA LYS A 35 5.70 6.98 -2.23
C LYS A 35 4.95 8.28 -1.97
N ASP A 36 5.45 9.12 -1.07
CA ASP A 36 4.75 10.36 -0.67
C ASP A 36 4.58 11.36 -1.83
N ALA A 37 5.58 11.46 -2.71
CA ALA A 37 5.51 12.32 -3.89
C ALA A 37 4.50 11.78 -4.92
N ILE A 38 4.45 10.46 -5.13
CA ILE A 38 3.50 9.80 -6.02
C ILE A 38 2.08 9.98 -5.48
N GLU A 39 1.85 9.69 -4.20
CA GLU A 39 0.54 9.82 -3.56
C GLU A 39 0.05 11.27 -3.58
N THR A 40 0.94 12.25 -3.35
CA THR A 40 0.62 13.67 -3.49
C THR A 40 0.18 14.02 -4.92
N ALA A 41 0.92 13.55 -5.93
CA ALA A 41 0.58 13.81 -7.33
C ALA A 41 -0.75 13.15 -7.73
N LEU A 42 -1.03 11.94 -7.22
CA LEU A 42 -2.31 11.25 -7.42
C LEU A 42 -3.45 11.97 -6.71
N ALA A 43 -3.25 12.40 -5.47
CA ALA A 43 -4.23 13.16 -4.71
C ALA A 43 -4.60 14.47 -5.42
N ALA A 44 -3.60 15.25 -5.85
CA ALA A 44 -3.82 16.50 -6.57
C ALA A 44 -4.53 16.31 -7.92
N ARG A 45 -4.36 15.14 -8.56
CA ARG A 45 -4.98 14.82 -9.85
C ARG A 45 -6.41 14.30 -9.70
N HIS A 46 -6.70 13.57 -8.63
CA HIS A 46 -7.91 12.75 -8.54
C HIS A 46 -8.84 13.13 -7.38
N LEU A 47 -8.39 13.95 -6.44
CA LEU A 47 -9.18 14.40 -5.30
C LEU A 47 -9.41 15.91 -5.36
N ASN A 48 -10.65 16.32 -5.08
CA ASN A 48 -11.06 17.71 -4.88
C ASN A 48 -11.73 17.87 -3.51
N ASP A 49 -11.95 19.09 -3.06
CA ASP A 49 -12.72 19.32 -1.82
C ASP A 49 -14.12 18.68 -1.89
N GLY A 50 -14.52 18.03 -0.81
CA GLY A 50 -15.77 17.26 -0.73
C GLY A 50 -15.77 15.91 -1.45
N THR A 51 -14.62 15.45 -1.98
CA THR A 51 -14.53 14.12 -2.60
C THR A 51 -14.70 13.01 -1.56
N LEU A 52 -15.65 12.11 -1.81
CA LEU A 52 -15.77 10.85 -1.11
C LEU A 52 -14.61 9.93 -1.52
N VAL A 53 -13.87 9.42 -0.54
CA VAL A 53 -12.84 8.40 -0.76
C VAL A 53 -13.25 7.11 -0.09
N LEU A 54 -13.00 6.00 -0.77
CA LEU A 54 -13.25 4.66 -0.28
C LEU A 54 -12.00 4.17 0.45
N TYR A 55 -12.20 3.59 1.63
CA TYR A 55 -11.15 2.94 2.36
C TYR A 55 -11.43 1.45 2.50
N ASP A 56 -10.47 0.63 2.09
CA ASP A 56 -10.49 -0.80 2.37
C ASP A 56 -9.22 -1.24 3.07
N VAL A 57 -9.33 -2.27 3.90
CA VAL A 57 -8.22 -2.83 4.67
C VAL A 57 -8.20 -4.34 4.51
N SER A 58 -7.03 -4.84 4.14
CA SER A 58 -6.76 -6.27 3.95
C SER A 58 -5.52 -6.69 4.75
N SER A 59 -5.32 -7.99 4.87
CA SER A 59 -4.12 -8.56 5.48
C SER A 59 -3.48 -9.61 4.59
N ALA A 60 -2.18 -9.81 4.76
CA ALA A 60 -1.43 -10.84 4.05
C ALA A 60 -0.62 -11.66 5.06
N ALA A 61 -0.95 -12.94 5.16
CA ALA A 61 -0.17 -13.91 5.93
C ALA A 61 1.10 -14.32 5.16
N PHE A 62 2.21 -14.48 5.88
CA PHE A 62 3.49 -14.88 5.27
C PHE A 62 4.33 -15.76 6.22
N GLU A 63 5.34 -16.40 5.66
CA GLU A 63 6.36 -17.18 6.39
C GLU A 63 7.66 -16.38 6.49
N GLY A 64 8.37 -16.51 7.61
CA GLY A 64 9.60 -15.77 7.88
C GLY A 64 9.64 -15.24 9.31
N ARG A 65 10.74 -14.59 9.69
CA ARG A 65 10.94 -14.08 11.07
C ARG A 65 11.59 -12.69 11.14
N THR A 66 11.99 -12.14 10.00
CA THR A 66 12.80 -10.91 9.91
C THR A 66 11.97 -9.66 9.59
N CYS A 67 10.71 -9.82 9.20
CA CYS A 67 9.83 -8.69 8.94
C CYS A 67 9.42 -8.02 10.27
N PRO A 68 9.79 -6.75 10.52
CA PRO A 68 9.50 -6.09 11.79
C PRO A 68 8.01 -5.84 12.02
N LEU A 69 7.24 -5.68 10.94
CA LEU A 69 5.78 -5.46 10.94
C LEU A 69 4.99 -6.78 11.12
N GLY A 70 5.66 -7.93 10.98
CA GLY A 70 5.05 -9.24 11.11
C GLY A 70 4.55 -9.50 12.52
N LYS A 71 3.23 -9.51 12.73
CA LYS A 71 2.60 -9.86 14.00
C LYS A 71 1.49 -10.89 13.77
N ILE A 72 1.23 -11.74 14.77
CA ILE A 72 0.05 -12.59 14.77
C ILE A 72 -1.14 -11.71 15.17
N GLY A 73 -2.10 -11.56 14.26
CA GLY A 73 -3.31 -10.77 14.46
C GLY A 73 -4.56 -11.51 14.01
N HIS A 74 -5.63 -10.75 13.82
CA HIS A 74 -6.89 -11.28 13.30
C HIS A 74 -6.83 -11.40 11.77
N ALA A 75 -6.66 -12.62 11.28
CA ALA A 75 -6.53 -12.89 9.85
C ALA A 75 -7.86 -12.71 9.11
N ARG A 76 -7.90 -11.81 8.12
CA ARG A 76 -9.07 -11.59 7.25
C ARG A 76 -9.23 -12.67 6.18
N ASP A 77 -8.13 -13.30 5.78
CA ASP A 77 -8.08 -14.39 4.81
C ASP A 77 -8.35 -15.78 5.44
N GLY A 78 -8.65 -15.83 6.74
CA GLY A 78 -8.92 -17.07 7.49
C GLY A 78 -7.67 -17.85 7.91
N VAL A 79 -6.47 -17.36 7.58
CA VAL A 79 -5.20 -18.04 7.89
C VAL A 79 -4.78 -17.78 9.34
N LYS A 80 -5.16 -18.67 10.25
CA LYS A 80 -4.91 -18.53 11.69
C LYS A 80 -3.47 -18.86 12.08
N GLY A 81 -2.95 -18.10 13.05
CA GLY A 81 -1.69 -18.42 13.73
C GLY A 81 -0.41 -18.10 12.95
N ARG A 82 -0.51 -17.42 11.79
CA ARG A 82 0.65 -16.97 11.02
C ARG A 82 0.98 -15.50 11.26
N LEU A 83 2.23 -15.14 11.01
CA LEU A 83 2.62 -13.73 10.91
C LEU A 83 1.90 -13.11 9.72
N GLN A 84 1.42 -11.89 9.91
CA GLN A 84 0.78 -11.13 8.85
C GLN A 84 1.21 -9.67 8.92
N ILE A 85 0.91 -8.95 7.84
CA ILE A 85 0.86 -7.49 7.82
C ILE A 85 -0.56 -7.05 7.49
N VAL A 86 -0.94 -5.85 7.93
CA VAL A 86 -2.20 -5.22 7.57
C VAL A 86 -1.89 -4.07 6.63
N TYR A 87 -2.68 -3.87 5.58
CA TYR A 87 -2.50 -2.74 4.68
C TYR A 87 -3.85 -2.13 4.30
N GLY A 88 -3.86 -0.80 4.30
CA GLY A 88 -5.02 0.00 3.96
C GLY A 88 -4.82 0.71 2.64
N LEU A 89 -5.85 0.69 1.78
CA LEU A 89 -5.84 1.36 0.49
C LEU A 89 -6.93 2.44 0.47
N LEU A 90 -6.53 3.66 0.14
CA LEU A 90 -7.43 4.75 -0.20
C LEU A 90 -7.62 4.80 -1.71
N ALA A 91 -8.88 4.82 -2.14
CA ALA A 91 -9.25 4.94 -3.54
C ALA A 91 -10.36 5.98 -3.75
N THR A 92 -10.45 6.52 -4.96
CA THR A 92 -11.62 7.30 -5.37
C THR A 92 -12.85 6.40 -5.53
N THR A 93 -14.04 6.99 -5.63
CA THR A 93 -15.27 6.25 -5.97
C THR A 93 -15.23 5.57 -7.35
N ALA A 94 -14.33 6.01 -8.24
CA ALA A 94 -14.06 5.36 -9.52
C ALA A 94 -13.07 4.18 -9.41
N GLY A 95 -12.58 3.87 -8.20
CA GLY A 95 -11.62 2.79 -7.96
C GLY A 95 -10.17 3.15 -8.24
N ILE A 96 -9.84 4.44 -8.37
CA ILE A 96 -8.45 4.88 -8.60
C ILE A 96 -7.70 4.89 -7.27
N PRO A 97 -6.62 4.10 -7.09
CA PRO A 97 -5.84 4.11 -5.85
C PRO A 97 -5.07 5.43 -5.73
N VAL A 98 -5.16 6.07 -4.56
CA VAL A 98 -4.52 7.36 -4.28
C VAL A 98 -3.43 7.23 -3.24
N ALA A 99 -3.61 6.38 -2.23
CA ALA A 99 -2.60 6.15 -1.20
C ALA A 99 -2.73 4.77 -0.57
N ILE A 100 -1.60 4.27 -0.07
CA ILE A 100 -1.50 2.96 0.59
C ILE A 100 -0.68 3.09 1.87
N GLU A 101 -1.01 2.32 2.89
CA GLU A 101 -0.24 2.26 4.13
C GLU A 101 -0.16 0.84 4.66
N VAL A 102 1.00 0.47 5.20
CA VAL A 102 1.25 -0.85 5.77
C VAL A 102 1.44 -0.70 7.28
N PHE A 103 0.79 -1.58 8.03
CA PHE A 103 0.73 -1.57 9.48
C PHE A 103 1.18 -2.94 10.04
N ASP A 104 1.47 -2.95 11.33
CA ASP A 104 1.72 -4.19 12.07
C ASP A 104 0.54 -5.16 11.93
N GLY A 105 0.84 -6.46 11.79
CA GLY A 105 -0.16 -7.52 11.55
C GLY A 105 -1.29 -7.66 12.57
N ASN A 106 -1.16 -7.04 13.75
CA ASN A 106 -2.14 -7.04 14.82
C ASN A 106 -2.86 -5.69 14.98
N THR A 107 -2.73 -4.78 14.01
CA THR A 107 -3.41 -3.49 14.02
C THR A 107 -4.89 -3.65 13.71
N ALA A 108 -5.75 -3.15 14.59
CA ALA A 108 -7.21 -3.20 14.41
C ALA A 108 -7.71 -2.11 13.45
N ASP A 109 -8.75 -2.42 12.67
CA ASP A 109 -9.30 -1.54 11.63
C ASP A 109 -9.62 -0.09 12.07
N PRO A 110 -10.21 0.18 13.26
CA PRO A 110 -10.50 1.55 13.67
C PRO A 110 -9.26 2.44 13.77
N LYS A 111 -8.10 1.84 14.11
CA LYS A 111 -6.83 2.54 14.19
C LYS A 111 -6.27 2.84 12.80
N THR A 112 -6.48 1.96 11.82
CA THR A 112 -5.99 2.15 10.45
C THR A 112 -6.79 3.25 9.74
N LEU A 113 -8.11 3.28 9.93
CA LEU A 113 -8.98 4.34 9.42
C LEU A 113 -8.62 5.71 10.03
N THR A 114 -8.36 5.78 11.33
CA THR A 114 -7.97 7.03 12.00
C THR A 114 -6.66 7.59 11.42
N ALA A 115 -5.67 6.72 11.13
CA ALA A 115 -4.42 7.14 10.51
C ALA A 115 -4.66 7.73 9.10
N GLN A 116 -5.53 7.12 8.30
CA GLN A 116 -5.87 7.64 6.97
C GLN A 116 -6.67 8.94 7.01
N ILE A 117 -7.62 9.06 7.94
CA ILE A 117 -8.36 10.31 8.17
C ILE A 117 -7.39 11.43 8.57
N ASN A 118 -6.41 11.14 9.43
CA ASN A 118 -5.39 12.13 9.78
C ASN A 118 -4.51 12.48 8.58
N LYS A 119 -4.15 11.53 7.72
CA LYS A 119 -3.41 11.79 6.47
C LYS A 119 -4.17 12.75 5.55
N LEU A 120 -5.48 12.54 5.39
CA LEU A 120 -6.36 13.43 4.61
C LEU A 120 -6.51 14.83 5.24
N LYS A 121 -6.68 14.91 6.56
CA LYS A 121 -6.92 16.18 7.27
C LYS A 121 -5.68 17.05 7.42
N THR A 122 -4.51 16.45 7.64
CA THR A 122 -3.35 17.21 8.11
C THR A 122 -2.48 17.70 6.96
N GLY A 123 -2.47 17.04 5.78
CA GLY A 123 -1.78 17.51 4.57
C GLY A 123 -0.35 18.07 4.77
N SER A 124 0.37 17.66 5.81
CA SER A 124 1.38 18.52 6.46
C SER A 124 2.80 18.32 5.94
N ASP A 125 2.95 18.27 4.62
CA ASP A 125 4.21 18.69 4.00
C ASP A 125 4.06 18.95 2.49
N CYS A 126 3.00 18.43 1.87
CA CYS A 126 2.88 18.37 0.41
C CYS A 126 1.59 19.04 -0.08
N ARG A 127 1.73 20.23 -0.72
CA ARG A 127 0.66 20.95 -1.43
C ARG A 127 0.03 20.03 -2.49
N GLY A 128 -1.13 19.43 -2.20
CA GLY A 128 -1.81 18.54 -3.16
C GLY A 128 -2.98 17.72 -2.60
N TRP A 129 -3.13 17.61 -1.29
CA TRP A 129 -4.24 16.89 -0.67
C TRP A 129 -5.41 17.82 -0.32
N PRO A 130 -6.67 17.48 -0.64
CA PRO A 130 -7.82 18.29 -0.25
C PRO A 130 -8.10 18.16 1.25
N LEU A 131 -8.35 19.30 1.90
CA LEU A 131 -8.51 19.44 3.36
C LEU A 131 -9.82 18.82 3.88
N SER A 132 -10.71 18.37 2.99
CA SER A 132 -12.09 17.98 3.30
C SER A 132 -12.51 16.60 2.75
N ALA A 133 -11.57 15.78 2.27
CA ALA A 133 -11.91 14.43 1.82
C ALA A 133 -12.44 13.56 2.97
N ILE A 134 -13.60 12.91 2.75
CA ILE A 134 -14.27 12.07 3.73
C ILE A 134 -13.99 10.61 3.36
N ALA A 135 -13.30 9.90 4.25
CA ALA A 135 -13.12 8.45 4.13
C ALA A 135 -14.39 7.73 4.61
N ALA A 136 -14.96 6.90 3.74
CA ALA A 136 -16.06 5.99 4.03
C ALA A 136 -15.62 4.53 3.92
#